data_AF-A0A938XUB8-F1
#
_entry.id   AF-A0A938XUB8-F1
#
_cell.length_a   1.000
_cell.length_b   1.000
_cell.length_c   1.000
_cell.angle_alpha   90.00
_cell.angle_beta   90.00
_cell.angle_gamma   90.00
#
_symmetry.space_group_name_H-M   'P 1'
#
loop_
_entity.id
_entity.type
_entity.pdbx_description
1 polymer ?
#
loop_
_entity_poly.entity_id
_entity_poly.type
_entity_poly.pdbx_seq_one_letter_code
_entity_poly.pdbx_strand_id
1 'polypeptide(L)'
;MKMIGNEVLTSAELMKEFFAMSERMINNISEKVRYEKICEYLIDAGAKKKEKRLEEYAKHEFLELEGDMYLIPTEIFDELDESWIKELEAVEEDSGTHKSNSKVAS
;
A
#
# COMPACT_ATOMS: atom_id res chain seq x y z
N MET A 1 -8.08 -1.22 -1.42
CA MET A 1 -9.11 -1.45 -0.40
C MET A 1 -10.48 -1.19 -1.00
N LYS A 2 -11.50 -1.96 -0.61
CA LYS A 2 -12.90 -1.68 -0.95
C LYS A 2 -13.61 -1.18 0.29
N MET A 3 -14.42 -0.14 0.14
CA MET A 3 -15.22 0.45 1.23
C MET A 3 -16.68 0.10 0.98
N ILE A 4 -17.25 -0.79 1.79
CA ILE A 4 -18.68 -1.13 1.75
C ILE A 4 -19.30 -0.74 3.09
N GLY A 5 -20.04 0.38 3.14
CA GLY A 5 -20.64 0.85 4.40
C GLY A 5 -19.59 1.07 5.50
N ASN A 6 -19.55 0.18 6.50
CA ASN A 6 -18.58 0.18 7.60
C ASN A 6 -17.45 -0.88 7.46
N GLU A 7 -17.45 -1.67 6.39
CA GLU A 7 -16.45 -2.71 6.15
C GLU A 7 -15.35 -2.23 5.20
N VAL A 8 -14.10 -2.53 5.56
CA VAL A 8 -12.91 -2.25 4.75
C VAL A 8 -12.31 -3.58 4.33
N LEU A 9 -12.37 -3.90 3.04
CA LEU A 9 -11.71 -5.08 2.49
C LEU A 9 -10.29 -4.72 2.04
N THR A 10 -9.34 -5.52 2.50
CA THR A 10 -7.91 -5.44 2.21
C THR A 10 -7.58 -5.91 0.79
N SER A 11 -6.34 -5.66 0.33
CA SER A 11 -5.87 -6.20 -0.95
C SER A 11 -5.96 -7.72 -0.98
N ALA A 12 -5.64 -8.41 0.12
CA ALA A 12 -5.74 -9.87 0.21
C ALA A 12 -7.17 -10.40 0.08
N GLU A 13 -8.16 -9.76 0.71
CA GLU A 13 -9.56 -10.16 0.59
C GLU A 13 -10.11 -9.95 -0.82
N LEU A 14 -9.75 -8.83 -1.44
CA LEU A 14 -10.08 -8.57 -2.85
C LEU A 14 -9.44 -9.60 -3.79
N MET A 15 -8.21 -10.05 -3.50
CA MET A 15 -7.59 -11.12 -4.29
C MET A 15 -8.36 -12.45 -4.18
N LYS A 16 -8.93 -12.75 -3.01
CA LYS A 16 -9.79 -13.94 -2.83
C LYS A 16 -11.10 -13.77 -3.59
N GLU A 17 -11.74 -12.61 -3.49
CA GLU A 17 -13.05 -12.32 -4.09
C GLU A 17 -12.97 -12.34 -5.63
N PHE A 18 -12.02 -11.64 -6.23
CA PHE A 18 -11.96 -11.45 -7.68
C PHE A 18 -11.27 -12.59 -8.43
N PHE A 19 -10.29 -13.24 -7.80
CA PHE A 19 -9.43 -14.21 -8.49
C PHE A 19 -9.47 -15.61 -7.87
N ALA A 20 -10.31 -15.84 -6.85
CA ALA A 20 -10.40 -17.10 -6.11
C ALA A 20 -9.04 -17.61 -5.61
N MET A 21 -8.10 -16.69 -5.31
CA MET A 21 -6.76 -17.07 -4.88
C MET A 21 -6.74 -17.57 -3.44
N SER A 22 -5.92 -18.61 -3.20
CA SER A 22 -5.65 -19.09 -1.84
C SER A 22 -4.74 -18.12 -1.08
N GLU A 23 -4.86 -18.07 0.26
CA GLU A 23 -4.00 -17.24 1.11
C GLU A 23 -2.51 -17.49 0.88
N ARG A 24 -2.13 -18.76 0.70
CA ARG A 24 -0.75 -19.13 0.42
C ARG A 24 -0.24 -18.47 -0.87
N MET A 25 -1.06 -18.39 -1.91
CA MET A 25 -0.64 -17.73 -3.16
C MET A 25 -0.57 -16.22 -2.98
N ILE A 26 -1.55 -15.63 -2.29
CA ILE A 26 -1.62 -14.19 -2.03
C ILE A 26 -0.38 -13.72 -1.26
N ASN A 27 0.06 -14.48 -0.26
CA ASN A 27 1.24 -14.16 0.56
C ASN A 27 2.57 -14.26 -0.22
N ASN A 28 2.58 -14.85 -1.41
CA ASN A 28 3.75 -14.90 -2.29
C ASN A 28 3.75 -13.77 -3.34
N ILE A 29 2.78 -12.85 -3.28
CA ILE A 29 2.64 -11.73 -4.21
C ILE A 29 2.77 -10.46 -3.39
N SER A 30 3.66 -9.54 -3.80
CA SER A 30 3.81 -8.26 -3.12
C SER A 30 2.52 -7.44 -3.16
N GLU A 31 2.33 -6.56 -2.18
CA GLU A 31 1.13 -5.75 -2.10
C GLU A 31 0.91 -4.89 -3.36
N LYS A 32 1.99 -4.31 -3.89
CA LYS A 32 1.98 -3.57 -5.14
C LYS A 32 1.39 -4.38 -6.29
N VAL A 33 1.87 -5.61 -6.51
CA VAL A 33 1.37 -6.47 -7.59
C VAL A 33 -0.09 -6.87 -7.37
N ARG A 34 -0.53 -7.04 -6.12
CA ARG A 34 -1.96 -7.30 -5.81
C ARG A 34 -2.82 -6.11 -6.24
N TYR A 35 -2.41 -4.90 -5.90
CA TYR A 35 -3.13 -3.69 -6.27
C TYR A 35 -3.14 -3.39 -7.76
N GLU A 36 -2.03 -3.62 -8.46
CA GLU A 36 -1.96 -3.53 -9.93
C GLU A 36 -3.00 -4.45 -10.57
N LYS A 37 -3.03 -5.72 -10.16
CA LYS A 37 -4.02 -6.71 -10.64
C LYS A 37 -5.47 -6.31 -10.34
N ILE A 38 -5.73 -5.81 -9.12
CA ILE A 38 -7.05 -5.33 -8.73
C ILE A 38 -7.46 -4.14 -9.59
N CYS A 39 -6.55 -3.19 -9.83
CA CYS A 39 -6.82 -2.00 -10.64
C CYS A 39 -7.13 -2.39 -12.09
N GLU A 40 -6.31 -3.25 -12.70
CA GLU A 40 -6.54 -3.79 -14.04
C GLU A 40 -7.91 -4.47 -14.14
N TYR A 41 -8.23 -5.37 -13.19
CA TYR A 41 -9.52 -6.05 -13.15
C TYR A 41 -10.70 -5.08 -13.08
N LEU A 42 -10.62 -4.06 -12.21
CA LEU A 42 -11.68 -3.07 -12.05
C LEU A 42 -11.87 -2.26 -13.35
N ILE A 43 -10.78 -1.84 -13.99
CA ILE A 43 -10.82 -1.10 -15.26
C ILE A 43 -11.45 -1.97 -16.35
N ASP A 44 -11.02 -3.23 -16.47
CA ASP A 44 -11.55 -4.19 -17.45
C ASP A 44 -13.04 -4.51 -17.22
N ALA A 45 -13.46 -4.55 -15.96
CA ALA A 45 -14.87 -4.69 -15.56
C ALA A 45 -15.71 -3.42 -15.79
N GLY A 46 -15.10 -2.32 -16.25
CA GLY A 46 -15.79 -1.08 -16.57
C GLY A 46 -15.96 -0.12 -15.39
N ALA A 47 -15.10 -0.24 -14.36
CA ALA A 47 -15.10 0.69 -13.25
C ALA A 47 -14.83 2.13 -13.71
N LYS A 48 -15.51 3.09 -13.09
CA LYS A 48 -15.37 4.51 -13.41
C LYS A 48 -14.55 5.22 -12.35
N LYS A 49 -13.56 5.98 -12.79
CA LYS A 49 -12.81 6.87 -11.90
C LYS A 49 -13.72 7.98 -11.39
N LYS A 50 -13.69 8.22 -10.07
CA LYS A 50 -14.41 9.30 -9.41
C LYS A 50 -13.42 10.33 -8.92
N GLU A 51 -13.66 11.60 -9.24
CA GLU A 51 -12.97 12.68 -8.57
C GLU A 51 -13.62 12.87 -7.19
N LYS A 52 -12.90 12.47 -6.13
CA LYS A 52 -13.20 12.92 -4.77
C LYS A 52 -12.08 13.80 -4.29
N ARG A 53 -12.39 15.09 -4.09
CA ARG A 53 -11.51 16.05 -3.42
C ARG A 53 -11.67 15.91 -1.91
N LEU A 54 -11.10 14.86 -1.34
CA LEU A 54 -10.80 14.82 0.09
C LEU A 54 -9.27 14.84 0.19
N GLU A 55 -8.71 15.93 0.68
CA GLU A 55 -7.26 16.11 0.84
C GLU A 55 -6.61 14.97 1.64
N GLU A 56 -7.38 14.37 2.57
CA GLU A 56 -7.00 13.20 3.36
C GLU A 56 -6.68 11.94 2.53
N TYR A 57 -7.18 11.86 1.28
CA TYR A 57 -6.97 10.72 0.39
C TYR A 57 -6.22 11.12 -0.89
N ALA A 58 -5.41 12.18 -0.86
CA ALA A 58 -4.65 12.64 -2.04
C ALA A 58 -3.76 11.56 -2.67
N LYS A 59 -3.36 10.54 -1.90
CA LYS A 59 -2.56 9.39 -2.34
C LYS A 59 -3.40 8.18 -2.83
N HIS A 60 -4.68 8.37 -3.11
CA HIS A 60 -5.57 7.29 -3.52
C HIS A 60 -6.40 7.69 -4.74
N GLU A 61 -6.60 6.73 -5.64
CA GLU A 61 -7.60 6.79 -6.69
C GLU A 61 -8.90 6.15 -6.22
N PHE A 62 -10.02 6.75 -6.60
CA PHE A 62 -11.35 6.25 -6.34
C PHE A 62 -11.93 5.64 -7.61
N LEU A 63 -12.23 4.34 -7.56
CA LEU A 63 -12.93 3.62 -8.62
C LEU A 63 -14.32 3.20 -8.12
N GLU A 64 -15.34 3.36 -8.96
CA GLU A 64 -16.69 2.85 -8.69
C GLU A 64 -17.04 1.75 -9.69
N LEU A 65 -17.45 0.59 -9.20
CA LEU A 65 -17.94 -0.53 -10.00
C LEU A 65 -19.23 -1.05 -9.37
N GLU A 66 -20.33 -1.08 -10.14
CA GLU A 66 -21.63 -1.61 -9.70
C GLU A 66 -22.19 -1.01 -8.39
N GLY A 67 -21.80 0.23 -8.06
CA GLY A 67 -22.21 0.92 -6.83
C GLY A 67 -21.26 0.70 -5.64
N ASP A 68 -20.26 -0.16 -5.79
CA ASP A 68 -19.19 -0.35 -4.82
C ASP A 68 -18.04 0.62 -5.07
N MET A 69 -17.48 1.15 -3.98
CA MET A 69 -16.36 2.09 -4.00
C MET A 69 -15.05 1.41 -3.62
N TYR A 70 -14.04 1.62 -4.45
CA TYR A 70 -12.69 1.10 -4.29
C TYR A 70 -11.71 2.26 -4.14
N LEU A 71 -10.86 2.18 -3.12
CA LEU A 71 -9.71 3.05 -2.91
C LEU A 71 -8.44 2.29 -3.28
N ILE A 72 -7.78 2.73 -4.34
CA ILE A 72 -6.52 2.17 -4.83
C ILE A 72 -5.42 3.17 -4.51
N PRO A 73 -4.41 2.84 -3.69
CA PRO A 73 -3.30 3.75 -3.45
C PRO A 73 -2.56 4.07 -4.76
N THR A 74 -2.26 5.35 -5.01
CA THR A 74 -1.48 5.79 -6.18
C THR A 74 0.01 5.52 -6.01
N GLU A 75 0.47 5.49 -4.77
CA GLU A 75 1.83 5.15 -4.38
C GLU A 75 1.74 3.91 -3.49
N ILE A 76 2.20 2.77 -4.00
CA ILE A 76 2.26 1.53 -3.22
C ILE A 76 3.73 1.23 -3.00
N PHE A 77 4.10 1.17 -1.74
CA PHE A 77 5.44 0.78 -1.31
C PHE A 77 5.76 -0.62 -1.85
N ASP A 78 6.88 -0.73 -2.55
CA ASP A 78 7.40 -2.01 -3.00
C ASP A 78 8.42 -2.47 -1.97
N GLU A 79 8.04 -3.46 -1.17
CA GLU A 79 8.85 -4.01 -0.08
C GLU A 79 10.20 -4.58 -0.56
N LEU A 80 10.36 -4.76 -1.88
CA LEU A 80 11.57 -5.24 -2.53
C LEU A 80 12.37 -4.12 -3.21
N ASP A 81 11.96 -2.86 -3.07
CA ASP A 81 12.70 -1.72 -3.62
C ASP A 81 13.98 -1.46 -2.80
N GLU A 82 15.13 -1.82 -3.40
CA GLU A 82 16.46 -1.67 -2.80
C GLU A 82 16.80 -0.21 -2.40
N SER A 83 16.16 0.78 -3.02
CA SER A 83 16.40 2.19 -2.69
C SER A 83 15.87 2.56 -1.30
N TRP A 84 14.73 1.98 -0.92
CA TRP A 84 14.12 2.16 0.39
C TRP A 84 14.86 1.42 1.50
N ILE A 85 15.34 0.20 1.22
CA ILE A 85 16.17 -0.56 2.16
C ILE A 85 17.42 0.25 2.51
N LYS A 86 18.06 0.87 1.51
CA LYS A 86 19.22 1.75 1.72
C LYS A 86 18.92 3.01 2.51
N GLU A 87 17.74 3.62 2.33
CA GLU A 87 17.33 4.77 3.14
C GLU A 87 17.07 4.40 4.61
N LEU A 88 16.51 3.21 4.87
CA LEU A 88 16.34 2.71 6.24
C LEU A 88 17.69 2.43 6.92
N GLU A 89 18.61 1.77 6.22
CA GLU A 89 19.98 1.52 6.72
C GLU A 89 20.72 2.83 7.01
N ALA A 90 20.56 3.86 6.17
CA ALA A 90 21.16 5.18 6.39
C ALA A 90 20.63 5.90 7.65
N VAL A 91 19.36 5.71 7.99
CA VAL A 91 18.75 6.29 9.21
C VAL A 91 19.19 5.53 10.47
N GLU A 92 19.43 4.22 10.37
CA GLU A 92 19.99 3.43 11.48
C GLU A 92 21.46 3.77 11.76
N GLU A 93 22.26 4.11 10.75
CA GLU A 93 23.66 4.53 10.97
C GLU A 93 23.77 5.90 11.67
N ASP A 94 22.88 6.85 11.38
CA ASP A 94 22.97 8.21 11.97
C ASP A 94 22.50 8.24 13.44
N SER A 95 21.57 7.35 13.81
CA SER A 95 21.09 7.21 15.19
C SER A 95 22.06 6.45 16.12
N GLY A 96 23.15 5.88 15.59
CA GLY A 96 24.20 5.17 16.34
C GLY A 96 25.34 6.07 16.88
N THR A 97 25.36 7.37 16.58
CA THR A 97 26.53 8.24 16.83
C THR A 97 26.42 9.18 18.03
N HIS A 98 25.75 8.80 19.13
CA HIS A 98 25.98 9.46 20.42
C HIS A 98 27.17 8.82 21.16
N LYS A 99 28.38 9.11 20.67
CA LYS A 99 29.61 8.86 21.43
C LYS A 99 29.62 9.72 22.70
N SER A 100 29.56 9.03 23.82
CA SER A 100 29.89 9.48 25.17
C SER A 100 31.12 10.39 25.18
N ASN A 101 30.96 11.65 25.60
CA ASN A 101 32.07 12.47 26.06
C ASN A 101 31.92 12.72 27.56
N SER A 102 32.30 11.72 28.35
CA SER A 102 32.76 11.92 29.71
C SER A 102 34.18 12.47 29.61
N LYS A 103 34.33 13.80 29.70
CA LYS A 103 35.63 14.43 29.88
C LYS A 103 35.72 14.93 31.32
N VAL A 104 36.33 14.08 32.13
CA VAL A 104 36.84 14.39 33.47
C VAL A 104 37.82 15.55 33.33
N ALA A 105 37.62 16.64 34.09
CA ALA A 105 38.63 17.68 34.28
C ALA A 105 38.88 17.81 35.78
N SER A 106 40.15 17.60 36.12
CA SER A 106 40.76 17.60 37.45
C SER A 106 40.81 18.97 38.10
#